data_AF-A0A1F7MF83-F1
#
_entry.id   AF-A0A1F7MF83-F1
#
_cell.length_a   1.000
_cell.length_b   1.000
_cell.length_c   1.000
_cell.angle_alpha   90.00
_cell.angle_beta   90.00
_cell.angle_gamma   90.00
#
_symmetry.space_group_name_H-M   'P 1'
#
loop_
_entity.id
_entity.type
_entity.pdbx_description
1 polymer ?
#
loop_
_entity_poly.entity_id
_entity_poly.type
_entity_poly.pdbx_seq_one_letter_code
_entity_poly.pdbx_strand_id
1 'polypeptide(L)'
;MSASLALARYRVTLEALEPLELPAYLGSTLRGAFGRAFRRLCCLARDGEPCPAPASCPYHLVFETAPPPDAEALRTHDEIPRPFVIAPPPAGAPDYPPGSRVAFDLTLVGRARELLPHFVVTLREVDRIGRGRRAVALRRIEAVHPLTDLAATVYDRNDNLVRPHDLSLSLADCLDVPCPGDIVRVRFVTQTRLKHDGGFARRPDFHVVFRRLLGRLSSLARFHGPGPLDLDFRDFIERAQSVVIERDETRWTRWVRYSGRQDRRMEWEGLAGAVTYRGDLKPFWPYLVFGQWTHVGSATTFGLGGYRIEPGDAGDGRGA
;
A
#
# COMPACT_ATOMS: atom_id res chain seq x y z
N MET A 1 25.66 -10.73 -0.62
CA MET A 1 24.41 -10.18 -1.18
C MET A 1 23.88 -9.18 -0.18
N SER A 2 23.96 -7.88 -0.47
CA SER A 2 23.38 -6.86 0.43
C SER A 2 21.88 -7.11 0.51
N ALA A 3 21.33 -7.17 1.72
CA ALA A 3 19.92 -7.41 1.91
C ALA A 3 19.13 -6.20 1.37
N SER A 4 18.23 -6.45 0.41
CA SER A 4 17.41 -5.43 -0.25
C SER A 4 16.03 -5.35 0.41
N LEU A 5 15.39 -4.17 0.37
CA LEU A 5 14.01 -4.01 0.84
C LEU A 5 13.10 -4.97 0.07
N ALA A 6 12.29 -5.75 0.78
CA ALA A 6 11.40 -6.74 0.18
C ALA A 6 9.98 -6.63 0.72
N LEU A 7 9.01 -7.08 -0.08
CA LEU A 7 7.61 -7.14 0.25
C LEU A 7 7.02 -8.51 -0.06
N ALA A 8 5.93 -8.86 0.62
CA ALA A 8 5.09 -10.01 0.30
C ALA A 8 3.65 -9.54 0.13
N ARG A 9 2.98 -10.03 -0.91
CA ARG A 9 1.59 -9.68 -1.22
C ARG A 9 0.70 -10.90 -0.99
N TYR A 10 -0.45 -10.65 -0.37
CA TYR A 10 -1.45 -11.65 -0.04
C TYR A 10 -2.81 -11.22 -0.57
N ARG A 11 -3.51 -12.10 -1.25
CA ARG A 11 -4.93 -11.94 -1.56
C ARG A 11 -5.76 -12.55 -0.43
N VAL A 12 -6.56 -11.72 0.22
CA VAL A 12 -7.44 -12.12 1.31
C VAL A 12 -8.86 -12.18 0.81
N THR A 13 -9.52 -13.31 1.01
CA THR A 13 -10.93 -13.51 0.65
C THR A 13 -11.77 -13.70 1.90
N LEU A 14 -12.68 -12.77 2.15
CA LEU A 14 -13.76 -12.90 3.13
C LEU A 14 -15.03 -13.39 2.43
N GLU A 15 -15.86 -14.11 3.17
CA GLU A 15 -17.19 -14.51 2.76
C GLU A 15 -18.22 -13.73 3.57
N ALA A 16 -19.21 -13.14 2.89
CA ALA A 16 -20.36 -12.49 3.51
C ALA A 16 -21.29 -13.55 4.12
N LEU A 17 -21.54 -13.49 5.43
CA LEU A 17 -22.52 -14.37 6.08
C LEU A 17 -23.90 -13.72 6.18
N GLU A 18 -23.92 -12.39 6.09
CA GLU A 18 -25.10 -11.54 6.03
C GLU A 18 -24.99 -10.60 4.81
N PRO A 19 -26.09 -9.98 4.34
CA PRO A 19 -26.00 -8.93 3.34
C PRO A 19 -25.09 -7.79 3.82
N LEU A 20 -24.11 -7.38 3.01
CA LEU A 20 -23.18 -6.29 3.35
C LEU A 20 -23.57 -5.00 2.63
N GLU A 21 -23.86 -3.96 3.40
CA GLU A 21 -24.01 -2.59 2.91
C GLU A 21 -22.66 -1.87 3.05
N LEU A 22 -21.86 -1.92 1.97
CA LEU A 22 -20.51 -1.37 1.98
C LEU A 22 -20.42 -0.08 1.14
N PRO A 23 -19.59 0.90 1.56
CA PRO A 23 -19.33 2.08 0.74
C PRO A 23 -18.59 1.69 -0.54
N ALA A 24 -18.63 2.58 -1.55
CA ALA A 24 -17.94 2.36 -2.81
C ALA A 24 -16.42 2.07 -2.67
N TYR A 25 -15.80 2.52 -1.59
CA TYR A 25 -14.40 2.27 -1.29
C TYR A 25 -14.20 1.64 0.09
N LEU A 26 -13.59 0.45 0.11
CA LEU A 26 -13.53 -0.39 1.31
C LEU A 26 -12.32 -0.11 2.22
N GLY A 27 -11.37 0.73 1.82
CA GLY A 27 -10.10 0.90 2.54
C GLY A 27 -10.24 1.17 4.04
N SER A 28 -11.05 2.17 4.42
CA SER A 28 -11.31 2.47 5.84
C SER A 28 -12.18 1.44 6.55
N THR A 29 -13.00 0.69 5.81
CA THR A 29 -13.80 -0.41 6.38
C THR A 29 -12.91 -1.57 6.77
N LEU A 30 -12.07 -2.02 5.84
CA LEU A 30 -11.13 -3.14 6.04
C LEU A 30 -10.04 -2.78 7.04
N ARG A 31 -9.34 -1.65 6.85
CA ARG A 31 -8.31 -1.17 7.79
C ARG A 31 -8.88 -0.97 9.19
N GLY A 32 -10.10 -0.42 9.30
CA GLY A 32 -10.74 -0.19 10.58
C GLY A 32 -11.08 -1.48 11.33
N ALA A 33 -11.66 -2.46 10.64
CA ALA A 33 -11.96 -3.77 11.22
C ALA A 33 -10.66 -4.50 11.62
N PHE A 34 -9.71 -4.60 10.70
CA PHE A 34 -8.42 -5.24 10.92
C PHE A 34 -7.65 -4.58 12.07
N GLY A 35 -7.47 -3.26 12.05
CA GLY A 35 -6.67 -2.56 13.07
C GLY A 35 -7.23 -2.67 14.48
N ARG A 36 -8.57 -2.74 14.65
CA ARG A 36 -9.18 -2.98 15.97
C ARG A 36 -8.91 -4.41 16.45
N ALA A 37 -9.10 -5.40 15.57
CA ALA A 37 -8.82 -6.80 15.90
C ALA A 37 -7.33 -7.01 16.20
N PHE A 38 -6.43 -6.45 15.37
CA PHE A 38 -4.99 -6.55 15.53
C PHE A 38 -4.53 -5.99 16.87
N ARG A 39 -5.05 -4.81 17.27
CA ARG A 39 -4.74 -4.23 18.59
C ARG A 39 -5.18 -5.12 19.73
N ARG A 40 -6.42 -5.63 19.68
CA ARG A 40 -6.99 -6.50 20.72
C ARG A 40 -6.17 -7.78 20.91
N LEU A 41 -5.66 -8.35 19.82
CA LEU A 41 -4.93 -9.62 19.86
C LEU A 41 -3.45 -9.47 20.17
N CYS A 42 -2.82 -8.39 19.71
CA CYS A 42 -1.37 -8.25 19.77
C CYS A 42 -0.86 -7.31 20.87
N CYS A 43 -1.69 -6.36 21.34
CA CYS A 43 -1.28 -5.40 22.35
C CYS A 43 -1.91 -5.74 23.70
N LEU A 44 -1.08 -5.87 24.74
CA LEU A 44 -1.53 -6.12 26.12
C LEU A 44 -2.10 -4.87 26.81
N ALA A 45 -1.87 -3.68 26.25
CA ALA A 45 -2.33 -2.42 26.84
C ALA A 45 -3.84 -2.23 26.66
N ARG A 46 -4.50 -1.71 27.70
CA ARG A 46 -5.91 -1.32 27.64
C ARG A 46 -6.09 -0.03 26.83
N ASP A 47 -7.35 0.30 26.57
CA ASP A 47 -7.71 1.55 25.91
C ASP A 47 -7.32 2.76 26.77
N GLY A 48 -6.46 3.62 26.21
CA GLY A 48 -5.95 4.82 26.89
C GLY A 48 -4.65 4.61 27.67
N GLU A 49 -4.15 3.39 27.80
CA GLU A 49 -2.91 3.09 28.51
C GLU A 49 -1.70 2.98 27.56
N PRO A 50 -0.48 3.35 28.02
CA PRO A 50 0.73 3.13 27.26
C PRO A 50 1.04 1.63 27.13
N CYS A 51 1.71 1.26 26.05
CA CYS A 51 2.14 -0.13 25.86
C CYS A 51 3.30 -0.48 26.79
N PRO A 52 3.26 -1.64 27.48
CA PRO A 52 4.33 -2.05 28.38
C PRO A 52 5.63 -2.45 27.64
N ALA A 53 5.53 -2.83 26.36
CA ALA A 53 6.67 -3.30 25.57
C ALA A 53 6.57 -2.87 24.10
N PRO A 54 6.60 -1.57 23.77
CA PRO A 54 6.36 -1.07 22.42
C PRO A 54 7.39 -1.58 21.39
N ALA A 55 8.62 -1.87 21.81
CA ALA A 55 9.69 -2.35 20.94
C ALA A 55 9.50 -3.80 20.44
N SER A 56 8.70 -4.61 21.16
CA SER A 56 8.43 -6.02 20.79
C SER A 56 6.95 -6.29 20.52
N CYS A 57 6.04 -5.37 20.86
CA CYS A 57 4.60 -5.50 20.63
C CYS A 57 4.26 -5.45 19.13
N PRO A 58 3.69 -6.53 18.53
CA PRO A 58 3.40 -6.56 17.10
C PRO A 58 2.48 -5.41 16.65
N TYR A 59 1.54 -4.98 17.49
CA TYR A 59 0.70 -3.80 17.20
C TYR A 59 1.54 -2.53 17.03
N HIS A 60 2.49 -2.26 17.93
CA HIS A 60 3.33 -1.06 17.84
C HIS A 60 4.27 -1.10 16.64
N LEU A 61 4.84 -2.28 16.37
CA LEU A 61 5.72 -2.48 15.22
C LEU A 61 5.04 -2.25 13.87
N VAL A 62 3.72 -2.42 13.79
CA VAL A 62 2.93 -2.29 12.55
C VAL A 62 2.16 -0.96 12.47
N PHE A 63 1.55 -0.50 13.56
CA PHE A 63 0.62 0.65 13.57
C PHE A 63 1.17 1.92 14.21
N GLU A 64 2.00 1.80 15.26
CA GLU A 64 2.50 2.91 16.09
C GLU A 64 4.02 3.06 15.94
N THR A 65 4.50 2.99 14.71
CA THR A 65 5.93 3.09 14.40
C THR A 65 6.43 4.50 14.74
N ALA A 66 7.32 4.59 15.72
CA ALA A 66 7.94 5.83 16.18
C ALA A 66 9.47 5.77 15.99
N PRO A 67 10.15 6.92 15.76
CA PRO A 67 11.60 6.95 15.76
C PRO A 67 12.11 6.57 17.15
N PRO A 68 13.28 5.92 17.25
CA PRO A 68 13.88 5.69 18.54
C PRO A 68 14.23 7.05 19.21
N PRO A 69 14.22 7.14 20.55
CA PRO A 69 14.30 8.41 21.27
C PRO A 69 15.57 9.25 21.00
N ASP A 70 16.65 8.58 20.57
CA ASP A 70 17.99 9.08 20.26
C ASP A 70 18.14 9.54 18.80
N ALA A 71 17.12 9.40 17.96
CA ALA A 71 17.17 9.84 16.57
C ALA A 71 16.97 11.37 16.44
N GLU A 72 18.03 12.16 16.64
CA GLU A 72 18.04 13.61 16.42
C GLU A 72 17.56 14.01 15.01
N ALA A 73 17.79 13.15 14.01
CA ALA A 73 17.57 13.46 12.59
C ALA A 73 16.11 13.39 12.08
N LEU A 74 15.13 12.99 12.91
CA LEU A 74 13.78 12.66 12.44
C LEU A 74 12.65 13.52 13.03
N ARG A 75 13.01 14.59 13.75
CA ARG A 75 12.01 15.47 14.40
C ARG A 75 11.24 16.36 13.43
N THR A 76 11.78 16.58 12.24
CA THR A 76 11.17 17.46 11.23
C THR A 76 10.63 16.64 10.06
N HIS A 77 9.32 16.39 10.12
CA HIS A 77 8.40 16.06 9.03
C HIS A 77 8.22 14.58 8.63
N ASP A 78 6.95 14.17 8.72
CA ASP A 78 6.27 12.95 8.26
C ASP A 78 6.33 11.71 9.19
N GLU A 79 5.13 11.21 9.53
CA GLU A 79 4.91 9.91 10.19
C GLU A 79 5.74 8.81 9.51
N ILE A 80 6.49 8.04 10.29
CA ILE A 80 7.16 6.83 9.78
C ILE A 80 6.12 5.99 9.03
N PRO A 81 6.39 5.63 7.75
CA PRO A 81 5.43 4.86 6.99
C PRO A 81 5.21 3.49 7.63
N ARG A 82 3.94 3.13 7.79
CA ARG A 82 3.57 1.81 8.26
C ARG A 82 3.95 0.77 7.20
N PRO A 83 4.49 -0.39 7.59
CA PRO A 83 5.05 -1.38 6.68
C PRO A 83 3.99 -2.30 6.05
N PHE A 84 2.78 -1.78 5.82
CA PHE A 84 1.72 -2.53 5.19
C PHE A 84 0.80 -1.66 4.33
N VAL A 85 0.08 -2.31 3.42
CA VAL A 85 -0.98 -1.72 2.59
C VAL A 85 -2.16 -2.68 2.59
N ILE A 86 -3.36 -2.20 2.93
CA ILE A 86 -4.61 -2.90 2.66
C ILE A 86 -5.20 -2.26 1.41
N ALA A 87 -5.03 -2.91 0.27
CA ALA A 87 -5.53 -2.46 -1.03
C ALA A 87 -6.90 -3.09 -1.30
N PRO A 88 -8.00 -2.32 -1.12
CA PRO A 88 -9.34 -2.83 -1.42
C PRO A 88 -9.49 -3.11 -2.92
N PRO A 89 -10.54 -3.84 -3.32
CA PRO A 89 -10.90 -3.94 -4.74
C PRO A 89 -11.16 -2.53 -5.31
N PRO A 90 -11.08 -2.37 -6.66
CA PRO A 90 -11.42 -1.12 -7.32
C PRO A 90 -12.74 -0.54 -6.83
N ALA A 91 -12.82 0.79 -6.74
CA ALA A 91 -13.99 1.44 -6.19
C ALA A 91 -15.25 1.13 -7.01
N GLY A 92 -16.29 0.69 -6.33
CA GLY A 92 -17.59 0.33 -6.88
C GLY A 92 -18.54 0.00 -5.73
N ALA A 93 -19.85 0.06 -5.95
CA ALA A 93 -20.85 -0.38 -4.99
C ALA A 93 -21.39 -1.77 -5.39
N PRO A 94 -20.61 -2.85 -5.27
CA PRO A 94 -21.17 -4.18 -5.46
C PRO A 94 -22.08 -4.49 -4.28
N ASP A 95 -23.26 -5.04 -4.61
CA ASP A 95 -24.12 -5.69 -3.63
C ASP A 95 -23.48 -7.02 -3.20
N TYR A 96 -23.39 -7.23 -1.90
CA TYR A 96 -22.82 -8.43 -1.31
C TYR A 96 -23.93 -9.21 -0.57
N PRO A 97 -24.72 -10.05 -1.26
CA PRO A 97 -25.63 -10.97 -0.57
C PRO A 97 -24.84 -12.02 0.24
N PRO A 98 -25.49 -12.76 1.15
CA PRO A 98 -24.87 -13.90 1.82
C PRO A 98 -24.23 -14.88 0.82
N GLY A 99 -23.06 -15.40 1.16
CA GLY A 99 -22.22 -16.25 0.31
C GLY A 99 -21.33 -15.50 -0.69
N SER A 100 -21.53 -14.20 -0.88
CA SER A 100 -20.65 -13.39 -1.74
C SER A 100 -19.24 -13.27 -1.18
N ARG A 101 -18.26 -13.04 -2.07
CA ARG A 101 -16.84 -12.95 -1.71
C ARG A 101 -16.38 -11.50 -1.75
N VAL A 102 -15.78 -11.05 -0.65
CA VAL A 102 -15.07 -9.76 -0.57
C VAL A 102 -13.58 -10.06 -0.62
N ALA A 103 -12.95 -9.81 -1.77
CA ALA A 103 -11.51 -10.01 -1.96
C ALA A 103 -10.75 -8.68 -1.95
N PHE A 104 -9.63 -8.63 -1.26
CA PHE A 104 -8.72 -7.48 -1.24
C PHE A 104 -7.28 -7.96 -1.08
N ASP A 105 -6.32 -7.08 -1.39
CA ASP A 105 -4.91 -7.41 -1.24
C ASP A 105 -4.31 -6.78 0.02
N LEU A 106 -3.40 -7.51 0.65
CA LEU A 106 -2.58 -7.10 1.78
C LEU A 106 -1.11 -7.18 1.35
N THR A 107 -0.39 -6.06 1.37
CA THR A 107 1.07 -6.06 1.21
C THR A 107 1.73 -5.87 2.56
N LEU A 108 2.73 -6.70 2.88
CA LEU A 108 3.61 -6.56 4.04
C LEU A 108 5.03 -6.25 3.56
N VAL A 109 5.68 -5.26 4.15
CA VAL A 109 6.99 -4.76 3.70
C VAL A 109 8.04 -4.92 4.80
N GLY A 110 9.24 -5.35 4.44
CA GLY A 110 10.35 -5.56 5.38
C GLY A 110 9.98 -6.54 6.50
N ARG A 111 10.37 -6.22 7.73
CA ARG A 111 10.09 -6.98 8.96
C ARG A 111 8.62 -7.32 9.18
N ALA A 112 7.67 -6.57 8.61
CA ALA A 112 6.26 -6.90 8.75
C ALA A 112 5.90 -8.25 8.11
N ARG A 113 6.71 -8.74 7.16
CA ARG A 113 6.57 -10.08 6.57
C ARG A 113 6.70 -11.18 7.62
N GLU A 114 7.60 -11.01 8.60
CA GLU A 114 7.81 -11.97 9.70
C GLU A 114 6.60 -12.02 10.66
N LEU A 115 5.79 -10.96 10.67
CA LEU A 115 4.58 -10.89 11.49
C LEU A 115 3.36 -11.53 10.83
N LEU A 116 3.49 -12.15 9.64
CA LEU A 116 2.39 -12.80 8.92
C LEU A 116 1.48 -13.68 9.82
N PRO A 117 1.99 -14.51 10.75
CA PRO A 117 1.11 -15.29 11.64
C PRO A 117 0.11 -14.43 12.43
N HIS A 118 0.54 -13.25 12.91
CA HIS A 118 -0.32 -12.30 13.61
C HIS A 118 -1.41 -11.73 12.68
N PHE A 119 -1.07 -11.46 11.42
CA PHE A 119 -2.04 -11.02 10.40
C PHE A 119 -3.06 -12.12 10.11
N VAL A 120 -2.63 -13.37 9.93
CA VAL A 120 -3.53 -14.50 9.67
C VAL A 120 -4.51 -14.71 10.82
N VAL A 121 -4.01 -14.78 12.06
CA VAL A 121 -4.87 -14.91 13.25
C VAL A 121 -5.83 -13.74 13.36
N THR A 122 -5.35 -12.51 13.14
CA THR A 122 -6.22 -11.33 13.17
C THR A 122 -7.31 -11.38 12.11
N LEU A 123 -6.99 -11.79 10.88
CA LEU A 123 -7.98 -11.91 9.80
C LEU A 123 -9.04 -12.99 10.09
N ARG A 124 -8.67 -14.07 10.78
CA ARG A 124 -9.63 -15.08 11.27
C ARG A 124 -10.60 -14.49 12.29
N GLU A 125 -10.13 -13.56 13.12
CA GLU A 125 -10.91 -12.88 14.17
C GLU A 125 -11.72 -11.68 13.66
N VAL A 126 -11.55 -11.27 12.41
CA VAL A 126 -12.43 -10.28 11.77
C VAL A 126 -13.74 -10.97 11.40
N ASP A 127 -14.70 -10.89 12.33
CA ASP A 127 -16.04 -11.48 12.21
C ASP A 127 -17.09 -10.51 11.65
N ARG A 128 -16.80 -9.20 11.67
CA ARG A 128 -17.76 -8.16 11.30
C ARG A 128 -17.12 -6.97 10.60
N ILE A 129 -17.74 -6.50 9.52
CA ILE A 129 -17.29 -5.32 8.76
C ILE A 129 -18.43 -4.36 8.43
N GLY A 130 -18.07 -3.18 7.91
CA GLY A 130 -19.02 -2.13 7.53
C GLY A 130 -19.58 -1.35 8.72
N ARG A 131 -20.49 -0.40 8.42
CA ARG A 131 -21.16 0.42 9.45
C ARG A 131 -22.17 -0.41 10.25
N GLY A 132 -22.94 -1.24 9.56
CA GLY A 132 -23.90 -2.17 10.18
C GLY A 132 -23.24 -3.35 10.90
N ARG A 133 -21.90 -3.42 10.94
CA ARG A 133 -21.13 -4.52 11.57
C ARG A 133 -21.66 -5.90 11.17
N ARG A 134 -21.86 -6.08 9.87
CA ARG A 134 -22.43 -7.29 9.27
C ARG A 134 -21.41 -8.42 9.28
N ALA A 135 -21.90 -9.63 9.51
CA ALA A 135 -21.08 -10.81 9.72
C ALA A 135 -20.34 -11.23 8.44
N VAL A 136 -19.06 -11.52 8.60
CA VAL A 136 -18.18 -12.08 7.58
C VAL A 136 -17.30 -13.15 8.22
N ALA A 137 -16.70 -14.01 7.40
CA ALA A 137 -15.68 -14.93 7.86
C ALA A 137 -14.53 -15.04 6.86
N LEU A 138 -13.31 -15.25 7.37
CA LEU A 138 -12.15 -15.49 6.50
C LEU A 138 -12.30 -16.81 5.77
N ARG A 139 -12.27 -16.78 4.43
CA ARG A 139 -12.39 -17.97 3.59
C ARG A 139 -11.04 -18.53 3.17
N ARG A 140 -10.13 -17.65 2.71
CA ARG A 140 -8.84 -18.03 2.13
C ARG A 140 -7.85 -16.87 2.16
N ILE A 141 -6.56 -17.20 2.27
CA ILE A 141 -5.44 -16.28 2.03
C ILE A 141 -4.50 -16.96 1.02
N GLU A 142 -4.14 -16.23 -0.02
CA GLU A 142 -3.19 -16.68 -1.05
C GLU A 142 -2.00 -15.72 -1.06
N ALA A 143 -0.77 -16.22 -0.99
CA ALA A 143 0.40 -15.44 -1.36
C ALA A 143 0.41 -15.29 -2.89
N VAL A 144 0.72 -14.10 -3.40
CA VAL A 144 0.74 -13.82 -4.84
C VAL A 144 2.05 -13.11 -5.18
N HIS A 145 2.88 -13.74 -6.01
CA HIS A 145 4.13 -13.13 -6.46
C HIS A 145 3.82 -11.92 -7.35
N PRO A 146 4.32 -10.71 -7.03
CA PRO A 146 3.88 -9.49 -7.69
C PRO A 146 4.18 -9.40 -9.20
N LEU A 147 5.24 -10.06 -9.69
CA LEU A 147 5.68 -9.96 -11.10
C LEU A 147 5.28 -11.15 -11.99
N THR A 148 4.94 -12.30 -11.42
CA THR A 148 4.80 -13.56 -12.18
C THR A 148 3.42 -14.19 -12.05
N ASP A 149 2.51 -13.55 -11.30
CA ASP A 149 1.18 -14.04 -10.95
C ASP A 149 1.14 -15.44 -10.30
N LEU A 150 2.31 -16.02 -9.96
CA LEU A 150 2.42 -17.24 -9.19
C LEU A 150 1.68 -17.06 -7.86
N ALA A 151 0.81 -17.99 -7.52
CA ALA A 151 0.02 -17.94 -6.30
C ALA A 151 0.11 -19.25 -5.52
N ALA A 152 0.10 -19.15 -4.19
CA ALA A 152 0.12 -20.30 -3.29
C ALA A 152 -0.81 -20.07 -2.08
N THR A 153 -1.54 -21.11 -1.68
CA THR A 153 -2.51 -21.02 -0.56
C THR A 153 -1.77 -20.93 0.77
N VAL A 154 -1.87 -19.80 1.45
CA VAL A 154 -1.33 -19.60 2.81
C VAL A 154 -2.29 -20.09 3.87
N TYR A 155 -3.60 -19.90 3.67
CA TYR A 155 -4.64 -20.36 4.58
C TYR A 155 -5.90 -20.73 3.81
N ASP A 156 -6.55 -21.84 4.16
CA ASP A 156 -7.89 -22.20 3.69
C ASP A 156 -8.78 -22.59 4.88
N ARG A 157 -10.03 -22.11 4.90
CA ARG A 157 -10.97 -22.46 5.97
C ARG A 157 -11.26 -23.97 6.03
N ASN A 158 -11.21 -24.69 4.92
CA ASN A 158 -11.65 -26.09 4.86
C ASN A 158 -10.75 -27.01 5.69
N ASP A 159 -9.45 -26.75 5.71
CA ASP A 159 -8.49 -27.49 6.52
C ASP A 159 -7.99 -26.71 7.74
N ASN A 160 -8.23 -25.39 7.77
CA ASN A 160 -7.82 -24.48 8.84
C ASN A 160 -6.30 -24.52 9.10
N LEU A 161 -5.51 -24.83 8.07
CA LEU A 161 -4.04 -24.90 8.14
C LEU A 161 -3.40 -23.62 7.61
N VAL A 162 -2.29 -23.22 8.24
CA VAL A 162 -1.43 -22.14 7.77
C VAL A 162 -0.18 -22.75 7.13
N ARG A 163 0.09 -22.37 5.88
CA ARG A 163 1.21 -22.87 5.09
C ARG A 163 2.19 -21.73 4.80
N PRO A 164 3.48 -21.90 5.12
CA PRO A 164 4.48 -20.89 4.79
C PRO A 164 4.76 -20.93 3.28
N HIS A 165 4.56 -19.80 2.60
CA HIS A 165 4.94 -19.61 1.21
C HIS A 165 5.68 -18.28 1.08
N ASP A 166 6.92 -18.33 0.58
CA ASP A 166 7.68 -17.13 0.26
C ASP A 166 7.53 -16.80 -1.23
N LEU A 167 6.53 -15.98 -1.53
CA LEU A 167 6.33 -15.36 -2.84
C LEU A 167 6.59 -13.85 -2.72
N SER A 168 7.74 -13.52 -2.14
CA SER A 168 8.17 -12.13 -1.96
C SER A 168 8.80 -11.55 -3.21
N LEU A 169 8.79 -10.21 -3.27
CA LEU A 169 9.50 -9.41 -4.26
C LEU A 169 10.48 -8.52 -3.49
N SER A 170 11.75 -8.55 -3.87
CA SER A 170 12.75 -7.59 -3.43
C SER A 170 12.88 -6.44 -4.43
N LEU A 171 13.37 -5.29 -3.96
CA LEU A 171 13.71 -4.18 -4.83
C LEU A 171 14.86 -4.54 -5.79
N ALA A 172 15.71 -5.51 -5.44
CA ALA A 172 16.75 -6.02 -6.32
C ALA A 172 16.15 -6.78 -7.51
N ASP A 173 15.10 -7.58 -7.31
CA ASP A 173 14.42 -8.30 -8.40
C ASP A 173 13.81 -7.34 -9.44
N CYS A 174 13.52 -6.10 -9.03
CA CYS A 174 13.01 -5.07 -9.93
C CYS A 174 14.09 -4.47 -10.85
N LEU A 175 15.38 -4.73 -10.60
CA LEU A 175 16.47 -4.35 -11.51
C LEU A 175 16.46 -5.17 -12.80
N ASP A 176 15.98 -6.41 -12.72
CA ASP A 176 15.89 -7.33 -13.85
C ASP A 176 14.62 -7.12 -14.70
N VAL A 177 13.69 -6.29 -14.23
CA VAL A 177 12.48 -5.96 -14.98
C VAL A 177 12.83 -5.00 -16.12
N PRO A 178 12.57 -5.36 -17.40
CA PRO A 178 12.91 -4.50 -18.53
C PRO A 178 12.24 -3.12 -18.45
N CYS A 179 13.03 -2.06 -18.63
CA CYS A 179 12.52 -0.70 -18.78
C CYS A 179 12.00 -0.50 -20.22
N PRO A 180 10.79 0.06 -20.42
CA PRO A 180 10.14 0.17 -21.74
C PRO A 180 10.80 1.18 -22.69
N GLY A 181 11.95 1.76 -22.31
CA GLY A 181 12.62 2.83 -23.05
C GLY A 181 12.42 4.19 -22.37
N ASP A 182 12.06 5.19 -23.16
CA ASP A 182 11.95 6.59 -22.75
C ASP A 182 10.53 7.03 -22.41
N ILE A 183 9.51 6.19 -22.64
CA ILE A 183 8.10 6.50 -22.38
C ILE A 183 7.51 5.49 -21.38
N VAL A 184 6.77 5.99 -20.39
CA VAL A 184 5.97 5.15 -19.50
C VAL A 184 4.61 5.77 -19.21
N ARG A 185 3.57 4.94 -19.26
CA ARG A 185 2.23 5.32 -18.80
C ARG A 185 2.01 4.81 -17.37
N VAL A 186 1.62 5.71 -16.47
CA VAL A 186 1.31 5.40 -15.07
C VAL A 186 -0.16 5.72 -14.81
N ARG A 187 -0.93 4.75 -14.32
CA ARG A 187 -2.31 4.91 -13.90
C ARG A 187 -2.45 4.91 -12.39
N PHE A 188 -2.91 6.00 -11.81
CA PHE A 188 -3.34 6.08 -10.41
C PHE A 188 -4.71 5.42 -10.25
N VAL A 189 -4.71 4.17 -9.77
CA VAL A 189 -5.92 3.34 -9.60
C VAL A 189 -6.73 3.69 -8.35
N THR A 190 -6.13 4.42 -7.42
CA THR A 190 -6.79 5.00 -6.23
C THR A 190 -6.34 6.45 -6.07
N GLN A 191 -7.09 7.27 -5.31
CA GLN A 191 -6.71 8.67 -5.13
C GLN A 191 -5.30 8.79 -4.56
N THR A 192 -4.48 9.54 -5.25
CA THR A 192 -3.06 9.72 -4.93
C THR A 192 -2.84 11.14 -4.43
N ARG A 193 -2.38 11.24 -3.18
CA ARG A 193 -2.17 12.51 -2.47
C ARG A 193 -0.69 12.78 -2.29
N LEU A 194 -0.15 13.58 -3.18
CA LEU A 194 1.26 13.94 -3.23
C LEU A 194 1.43 15.29 -2.53
N LYS A 195 1.95 15.30 -1.30
CA LYS A 195 2.28 16.58 -0.66
C LYS A 195 3.40 17.27 -1.45
N HIS A 196 3.34 18.57 -1.68
CA HIS A 196 4.42 19.34 -2.28
C HIS A 196 4.21 20.81 -1.93
N ASP A 197 5.29 21.51 -1.54
CA ASP A 197 5.31 22.95 -1.29
C ASP A 197 4.17 23.44 -0.37
N GLY A 198 4.00 22.75 0.76
CA GLY A 198 2.98 23.08 1.76
C GLY A 198 1.55 22.62 1.45
N GLY A 199 1.29 22.11 0.23
CA GLY A 199 -0.04 21.65 -0.20
C GLY A 199 -0.04 20.25 -0.80
N PHE A 200 -1.10 19.89 -1.52
CA PHE A 200 -1.14 18.71 -2.39
C PHE A 200 -0.96 19.12 -3.86
N ALA A 201 -0.03 18.46 -4.55
CA ALA A 201 0.22 18.69 -5.96
C ALA A 201 -1.02 18.37 -6.79
N ARG A 202 -1.41 19.32 -7.64
CA ARG A 202 -2.57 19.22 -8.55
C ARG A 202 -2.22 18.65 -9.91
N ARG A 203 -0.92 18.56 -10.22
CA ARG A 203 -0.37 17.85 -11.37
C ARG A 203 0.59 16.77 -10.89
N PRO A 204 0.61 15.60 -11.54
CA PRO A 204 1.51 14.52 -11.19
C PRO A 204 2.88 14.73 -11.86
N ASP A 205 3.57 15.85 -11.62
CA ASP A 205 4.92 16.03 -12.17
C ASP A 205 5.84 14.89 -11.69
N PHE A 206 6.63 14.31 -12.59
CA PHE A 206 7.34 13.06 -12.32
C PHE A 206 8.22 13.17 -11.08
N HIS A 207 9.00 14.23 -10.97
CA HIS A 207 9.87 14.49 -9.83
C HIS A 207 9.09 14.59 -8.49
N VAL A 208 7.82 15.01 -8.50
CA VAL A 208 6.97 15.07 -7.30
C VAL A 208 6.50 13.67 -6.90
N VAL A 209 6.01 12.90 -7.87
CA VAL A 209 5.62 11.49 -7.66
C VAL A 209 6.81 10.70 -7.14
N PHE A 210 7.94 10.80 -7.83
CA PHE A 210 9.14 10.06 -7.53
C PHE A 210 9.74 10.46 -6.19
N ARG A 211 9.78 11.76 -5.85
CA ARG A 211 10.21 12.22 -4.51
C ARG A 211 9.37 11.60 -3.40
N ARG A 212 8.05 11.49 -3.57
CA ARG A 212 7.17 10.88 -2.57
C ARG A 212 7.29 9.36 -2.52
N LEU A 213 7.57 8.72 -3.64
CA LEU A 213 7.81 7.29 -3.70
C LEU A 213 9.14 6.95 -3.04
N LEU A 214 10.23 7.56 -3.49
CA LEU A 214 11.57 7.33 -2.98
C LEU A 214 11.65 7.64 -1.48
N GLY A 215 11.09 8.76 -1.02
CA GLY A 215 11.05 9.10 0.41
C GLY A 215 10.34 8.03 1.25
N ARG A 216 9.25 7.46 0.74
CA ARG A 216 8.54 6.34 1.39
C ARG A 216 9.39 5.06 1.38
N LEU A 217 10.01 4.69 0.26
CA LEU A 217 10.83 3.49 0.16
C LEU A 217 12.09 3.59 1.04
N SER A 218 12.78 4.72 1.05
CA SER A 218 13.92 4.97 1.92
C SER A 218 13.56 4.88 3.40
N SER A 219 12.39 5.41 3.78
CA SER A 219 11.89 5.30 5.15
C SER A 219 11.51 3.85 5.50
N LEU A 220 10.81 3.14 4.61
CA LEU A 220 10.49 1.72 4.81
C LEU A 220 11.78 0.88 4.94
N ALA A 221 12.79 1.12 4.11
CA ALA A 221 14.09 0.46 4.19
C ALA A 221 14.78 0.73 5.53
N ARG A 222 14.89 2.00 5.92
CA ARG A 222 15.57 2.40 7.16
C ARG A 222 14.94 1.82 8.43
N PHE A 223 13.61 1.80 8.52
CA PHE A 223 12.91 1.43 9.77
C PHE A 223 12.41 -0.02 9.79
N HIS A 224 12.16 -0.60 8.62
CA HIS A 224 11.56 -1.92 8.48
C HIS A 224 12.38 -2.87 7.63
N GLY A 225 13.35 -2.38 6.87
CA GLY A 225 14.27 -3.19 6.09
C GLY A 225 15.55 -3.51 6.83
N PRO A 226 16.49 -4.18 6.15
CA PRO A 226 17.80 -4.54 6.69
C PRO A 226 18.74 -3.34 6.87
N GLY A 227 18.41 -2.18 6.30
CA GLY A 227 19.24 -0.97 6.33
C GLY A 227 18.70 0.12 5.40
N PRO A 228 19.28 1.32 5.44
CA PRO A 228 18.93 2.39 4.51
C PRO A 228 19.26 2.00 3.06
N LEU A 229 18.52 2.58 2.10
CA LEU A 229 18.89 2.47 0.69
C LEU A 229 20.17 3.26 0.43
N ASP A 230 21.12 2.64 -0.27
CA ASP A 230 22.39 3.25 -0.65
C ASP A 230 22.22 4.02 -1.97
N LEU A 231 21.79 5.28 -1.86
CA LEU A 231 21.60 6.18 -3.00
C LEU A 231 21.67 7.65 -2.60
N ASP A 232 22.14 8.49 -3.52
CA ASP A 232 22.09 9.95 -3.37
C ASP A 232 20.69 10.45 -3.70
N PHE A 233 19.93 10.76 -2.65
CA PHE A 233 18.55 11.24 -2.78
C PHE A 233 18.49 12.56 -3.56
N ARG A 234 19.47 13.46 -3.41
CA ARG A 234 19.43 14.76 -4.08
C ARG A 234 19.63 14.59 -5.59
N ASP A 235 20.66 13.85 -5.98
CA ASP A 235 20.95 13.54 -7.39
C ASP A 235 19.75 12.90 -8.09
N PHE A 236 19.12 11.90 -7.45
CA PHE A 236 17.96 11.21 -8.02
C PHE A 236 16.77 12.16 -8.26
N ILE A 237 16.50 13.07 -7.33
CA ILE A 237 15.40 14.01 -7.46
C ILE A 237 15.70 15.10 -8.50
N GLU A 238 16.95 15.55 -8.61
CA GLU A 238 17.38 16.48 -9.65
C GLU A 238 17.23 15.84 -11.04
N ARG A 239 17.70 14.60 -11.23
CA ARG A 239 17.52 13.85 -12.48
C ARG A 239 16.06 13.60 -12.80
N ALA A 240 15.21 13.37 -11.79
CA ALA A 240 13.77 13.17 -12.01
C ALA A 240 13.07 14.41 -12.59
N GLN A 241 13.68 15.61 -12.52
CA GLN A 241 13.13 16.81 -13.14
C GLN A 241 13.25 16.81 -14.68
N SER A 242 14.16 16.02 -15.26
CA SER A 242 14.29 15.91 -16.72
C SER A 242 13.20 15.03 -17.35
N VAL A 243 12.44 14.29 -16.54
CA VAL A 243 11.32 13.48 -17.00
C VAL A 243 10.06 14.34 -17.06
N VAL A 244 9.55 14.55 -18.27
CA VAL A 244 8.43 15.46 -18.53
C VAL A 244 7.12 14.70 -18.69
N ILE A 245 6.01 15.40 -18.47
CA ILE A 245 4.67 14.88 -18.80
C ILE A 245 4.45 15.07 -20.31
N GLU A 246 4.27 13.96 -21.02
CA GLU A 246 3.85 13.96 -22.43
C GLU A 246 2.33 14.10 -22.56
N ARG A 247 1.56 13.39 -21.72
CA ARG A 247 0.10 13.43 -21.72
C ARG A 247 -0.44 13.30 -20.29
N ASP A 248 -1.32 14.20 -19.89
CA ASP A 248 -1.96 14.19 -18.57
C ASP A 248 -3.47 13.95 -18.71
N GLU A 249 -3.94 12.79 -18.25
CA GLU A 249 -5.36 12.41 -18.19
C GLU A 249 -5.78 12.22 -16.74
N THR A 250 -5.05 12.83 -15.80
CA THR A 250 -5.40 12.79 -14.39
C THR A 250 -6.43 13.86 -14.05
N ARG A 251 -7.25 13.57 -13.05
CA ARG A 251 -8.24 14.47 -12.50
C ARG A 251 -8.13 14.51 -10.98
N TRP A 252 -8.39 15.69 -10.41
CA TRP A 252 -8.57 15.80 -8.98
C TRP A 252 -9.97 15.31 -8.61
N THR A 253 -10.05 14.23 -7.84
CA THR A 253 -11.33 13.68 -7.35
C THR A 253 -11.49 13.96 -5.87
N ARG A 254 -12.73 14.08 -5.39
CA ARG A 254 -13.07 14.24 -3.97
C ARG A 254 -14.26 13.34 -3.64
N TRP A 255 -14.15 12.57 -2.57
CA TRP A 255 -15.28 11.91 -1.93
C TRP A 255 -15.28 12.19 -0.42
N VAL A 256 -16.44 12.11 0.23
CA VAL A 256 -16.59 12.42 1.66
C VAL A 256 -16.94 11.14 2.41
N ARG A 257 -16.26 10.86 3.53
CA ARG A 257 -16.64 9.79 4.47
C ARG A 257 -16.72 10.34 5.89
N TYR A 258 -17.59 9.77 6.73
CA TYR A 258 -17.53 9.94 8.19
C TYR A 258 -16.58 8.92 8.84
N SER A 259 -15.64 9.37 9.68
CA SER A 259 -14.81 8.53 10.54
C SER A 259 -15.59 8.09 11.79
N GLY A 260 -15.36 6.86 12.27
CA GLY A 260 -16.04 6.32 13.45
C GLY A 260 -15.27 6.47 14.77
N ARG A 261 -14.04 6.99 14.75
CA ARG A 261 -13.19 7.20 15.95
C ARG A 261 -13.18 8.65 16.44
N GLN A 262 -13.46 9.57 15.53
CA GLN A 262 -13.58 10.99 15.74
C GLN A 262 -14.71 11.37 14.79
N ASP A 263 -15.75 12.02 15.29
CA ASP A 263 -16.91 12.47 14.51
C ASP A 263 -16.52 13.60 13.53
N ARG A 264 -15.56 13.30 12.65
CA ARG A 264 -14.98 14.19 11.64
C ARG A 264 -15.22 13.56 10.28
N ARG A 265 -15.76 14.37 9.37
CA ARG A 265 -15.77 14.10 7.94
C ARG A 265 -14.32 14.01 7.46
N MET A 266 -13.90 12.84 7.03
CA MET A 266 -12.66 12.66 6.29
C MET A 266 -12.97 12.88 4.81
N GLU A 267 -12.43 13.96 4.30
CA GLU A 267 -12.41 14.23 2.87
C GLU A 267 -11.18 13.55 2.30
N TRP A 268 -11.44 12.60 1.41
CA TRP A 268 -10.39 11.91 0.70
C TRP A 268 -10.45 12.48 -0.71
N GLU A 269 -9.47 13.30 -1.00
CA GLU A 269 -9.27 13.90 -2.31
C GLU A 269 -7.92 13.50 -2.86
N GLY A 270 -7.70 13.63 -4.17
CA GLY A 270 -6.41 13.32 -4.78
C GLY A 270 -6.49 13.06 -6.27
N LEU A 271 -5.31 12.88 -6.88
CA LEU A 271 -5.17 12.57 -8.30
C LEU A 271 -5.63 11.14 -8.57
N ALA A 272 -6.44 10.97 -9.61
CA ALA A 272 -6.81 9.68 -10.17
C ALA A 272 -6.83 9.78 -11.71
N GLY A 273 -6.58 8.69 -12.42
CA GLY A 273 -6.45 8.69 -13.88
C GLY A 273 -5.05 8.29 -14.32
N ALA A 274 -4.69 8.62 -15.55
CA ALA A 274 -3.43 8.20 -16.14
C ALA A 274 -2.56 9.40 -16.56
N VAL A 275 -1.25 9.23 -16.51
CA VAL A 275 -0.27 10.20 -17.00
C VAL A 275 0.80 9.43 -17.78
N THR A 276 1.24 10.00 -18.89
CA THR A 276 2.33 9.47 -19.70
C THR A 276 3.54 10.38 -19.51
N TYR A 277 4.66 9.78 -19.10
CA TYR A 277 5.93 10.46 -18.89
C TYR A 277 6.91 10.11 -20.00
N ARG A 278 7.78 11.07 -20.34
CA ARG A 278 8.89 10.89 -21.29
C ARG A 278 10.21 11.36 -20.70
N GLY A 279 11.29 10.59 -20.86
CA GLY A 279 12.66 10.93 -20.44
C GLY A 279 13.53 9.70 -20.18
N ASP A 280 14.70 9.88 -19.56
CA ASP A 280 15.53 8.74 -19.10
C ASP A 280 14.89 8.09 -17.85
N LEU A 281 14.15 7.00 -18.06
CA LEU A 281 13.40 6.31 -17.00
C LEU A 281 14.20 5.22 -16.29
N LYS A 282 15.29 4.74 -16.91
CA LYS A 282 16.08 3.60 -16.43
C LYS A 282 16.53 3.72 -14.97
N PRO A 283 16.99 4.90 -14.47
CA PRO A 283 17.42 5.04 -13.08
C PRO A 283 16.29 4.89 -12.06
N PHE A 284 15.07 5.25 -12.47
CA PHE A 284 13.89 5.31 -11.60
C PHE A 284 13.06 4.01 -11.65
N TRP A 285 13.29 3.21 -12.70
CA TRP A 285 12.47 2.06 -13.06
C TRP A 285 12.26 1.04 -11.93
N PRO A 286 13.31 0.56 -11.23
CA PRO A 286 13.12 -0.45 -10.18
C PRO A 286 12.20 0.02 -9.05
N TYR A 287 12.31 1.29 -8.68
CA TYR A 287 11.50 1.92 -7.64
C TYR A 287 10.05 2.10 -8.09
N LEU A 288 9.84 2.51 -9.35
CA LEU A 288 8.50 2.60 -9.94
C LEU A 288 7.82 1.22 -10.01
N VAL A 289 8.55 0.19 -10.42
CA VAL A 289 8.02 -1.17 -10.47
C VAL A 289 7.63 -1.64 -9.06
N PHE A 290 8.56 -1.56 -8.10
CA PHE A 290 8.33 -1.96 -6.70
C PHE A 290 7.20 -1.15 -6.04
N GLY A 291 7.13 0.14 -6.37
CA GLY A 291 6.18 1.10 -5.80
C GLY A 291 4.71 0.81 -6.12
N GLN A 292 4.43 0.01 -7.16
CA GLN A 292 3.09 -0.46 -7.49
C GLN A 292 2.41 -1.20 -6.32
N TRP A 293 3.17 -1.81 -5.41
CA TRP A 293 2.64 -2.58 -4.27
C TRP A 293 2.87 -1.93 -2.91
N THR A 294 3.75 -0.94 -2.82
CA THR A 294 3.92 -0.13 -1.60
C THR A 294 3.03 1.12 -1.58
N HIS A 295 2.50 1.49 -2.74
CA HIS A 295 1.76 2.72 -3.02
C HIS A 295 2.63 3.98 -2.79
N VAL A 296 2.13 5.15 -3.20
CA VAL A 296 2.83 6.45 -3.07
C VAL A 296 1.96 7.52 -2.41
N GLY A 297 2.59 8.42 -1.65
CA GLY A 297 1.90 9.52 -0.98
C GLY A 297 1.30 9.12 0.37
N SER A 298 0.16 9.72 0.73
CA SER A 298 -0.40 9.64 2.09
C SER A 298 -1.59 8.69 2.23
N ALA A 299 -1.70 8.03 3.39
CA ALA A 299 -2.71 7.01 3.75
C ALA A 299 -2.72 5.76 2.87
N THR A 300 -1.53 5.29 2.50
CA THR A 300 -1.34 4.02 1.79
C THR A 300 -1.88 2.82 2.58
N THR A 301 -1.92 2.86 3.91
CA THR A 301 -2.53 1.80 4.74
C THR A 301 -4.03 1.61 4.52
N PHE A 302 -4.69 2.63 3.95
CA PHE A 302 -6.09 2.57 3.53
C PHE A 302 -6.23 2.21 2.06
N GLY A 303 -5.14 1.84 1.38
CA GLY A 303 -5.13 1.48 -0.04
C GLY A 303 -5.02 2.66 -1.00
N LEU A 304 -4.88 3.90 -0.51
CA LEU A 304 -4.69 5.07 -1.36
C LEU A 304 -3.29 5.14 -1.95
N GLY A 305 -3.11 5.94 -3.00
CA GLY A 305 -1.81 6.09 -3.65
C GLY A 305 -1.36 4.89 -4.48
N GLY A 306 -2.26 3.94 -4.72
CA GLY A 306 -2.00 2.81 -5.59
C GLY A 306 -1.93 3.24 -7.04
N TYR A 307 -0.92 2.76 -7.75
CA TYR A 307 -0.77 2.95 -9.18
C TYR A 307 -0.35 1.66 -9.88
N ARG A 308 -0.53 1.65 -11.21
CA ARG A 308 -0.08 0.60 -12.11
C ARG A 308 0.71 1.23 -13.26
N ILE A 309 1.75 0.53 -13.69
CA ILE A 309 2.46 0.84 -14.91
C ILE A 309 1.69 0.15 -16.05
N GLU A 310 1.37 0.90 -17.09
CA GLU A 310 0.72 0.42 -18.30
C GLU A 310 1.73 0.48 -19.46
N PRO A 311 1.60 -0.39 -20.48
CA PRO A 311 2.31 -0.19 -21.74
C PRO A 311 2.04 1.23 -22.23
N GLY A 312 3.09 1.96 -22.60
CA GLY A 312 2.91 3.22 -23.32
C GLY A 312 2.32 2.89 -24.70
N ASP A 313 1.20 3.50 -25.05
CA ASP A 313 0.73 3.48 -26.43
C ASP A 313 1.82 4.18 -27.26
N ALA A 314 2.68 3.41 -27.93
CA ALA A 314 3.47 3.92 -29.02
C ALA A 314 2.45 4.35 -30.08
N GLY A 315 2.12 5.64 -30.11
CA GLY A 315 1.20 6.18 -31.10
C GLY A 315 1.59 5.67 -32.47
N ASP A 316 0.61 5.12 -33.20
CA ASP A 316 0.76 4.60 -34.55
C ASP A 316 1.52 5.62 -35.42
N GLY A 317 2.82 5.36 -35.60
CA GLY A 317 3.63 5.95 -36.66
C GLY A 317 3.30 5.35 -38.02
N ARG A 318 2.01 5.21 -38.34
CA ARG A 318 1.52 4.81 -39.67
C ARG A 318 0.50 5.83 -40.15
N GLY A 319 1.04 6.86 -40.79
CA GLY A 319 0.32 7.81 -41.63
C GLY A 319 1.33 8.46 -42.54
N ALA A 320 1.72 7.72 -43.58
CA ALA A 320 2.35 8.28 -44.77
C ALA A 320 1.40 9.23 -45.50
#